data_AF-A0A842QF31-F1
#
_entry.id   AF-A0A842QF31-F1
#
_cell.length_a   1.000
_cell.length_b   1.000
_cell.length_c   1.000
_cell.angle_alpha   90.00
_cell.angle_beta   90.00
_cell.angle_gamma   90.00
#
_symmetry.space_group_name_H-M   'P 1'
#
loop_
_entity.id
_entity.type
_entity.pdbx_description
1 polymer ?
#
loop_
_entity_poly.entity_id
_entity_poly.type
_entity_poly.pdbx_seq_one_letter_code
_entity_poly.pdbx_strand_id
1 'polypeptide(L)'
;MQLIAIMDAVVSLASIFLGLGSGYVIGGLKDAGRLERIALGGLISIVGGVLISLLFGTYLMMRLPPIPLQIAAFAVGTIAGGIWHWQTPVTRDPKRHIIFELDDDEEFEREIEEAFETEK
;
A
#
# COMPACT_ATOMS: atom_id res chain seq x y z
N MET A 1 23.73 27.52 -19.19
CA MET A 1 22.88 26.41 -19.66
C MET A 1 23.07 25.15 -18.79
N GLN A 2 24.30 24.74 -18.47
CA GLN A 2 24.58 23.54 -17.65
C GLN A 2 24.01 23.59 -16.22
N LEU A 3 24.06 24.74 -15.53
CA LEU A 3 23.51 24.87 -14.17
C LEU A 3 22.02 24.54 -14.08
N ILE A 4 21.24 24.97 -15.07
CA ILE A 4 19.78 24.73 -15.15
C ILE A 4 19.51 23.23 -15.29
N ALA A 5 20.24 22.54 -16.17
CA ALA A 5 20.08 21.10 -16.36
C ALA A 5 20.44 20.29 -15.10
N ILE A 6 21.45 20.73 -14.35
CA ILE A 6 21.82 20.10 -13.08
C ILE A 6 20.69 20.28 -12.05
N MET A 7 20.12 21.48 -11.96
CA MET A 7 19.00 21.75 -11.04
C MET A 7 17.77 20.92 -11.40
N ASP A 8 17.44 20.83 -12.68
CA ASP A 8 16.34 19.98 -13.18
C ASP A 8 16.55 18.50 -12.80
N ALA A 9 17.78 18.01 -12.94
CA ALA A 9 18.14 16.65 -12.56
C ALA A 9 18.03 16.43 -11.05
N VAL A 10 18.49 17.38 -10.23
CA VAL A 10 18.41 17.29 -8.76
C VAL A 10 16.96 17.26 -8.29
N VAL A 11 16.09 18.12 -8.84
CA VAL A 11 14.66 18.13 -8.49
C VAL A 11 14.00 16.82 -8.93
N SER A 12 14.28 16.36 -10.14
CA SER A 12 13.74 15.09 -10.65
C SER A 12 14.20 13.91 -9.81
N LEU A 13 15.46 13.90 -9.37
CA LEU A 13 16.01 12.88 -8.49
C LEU A 13 15.33 12.89 -7.11
N ALA A 14 15.08 14.06 -6.54
CA ALA A 14 14.33 14.18 -5.30
C ALA A 14 12.90 13.63 -5.45
N SER A 15 12.22 13.92 -6.56
CA SER A 15 10.91 13.33 -6.89
C SER A 15 10.94 11.82 -6.95
N ILE A 16 11.99 11.22 -7.53
CA ILE A 16 12.17 9.77 -7.57
C ILE A 16 12.30 9.19 -6.16
N PHE A 17 13.11 9.80 -5.29
CA PHE A 17 13.27 9.31 -3.91
C PHE A 17 11.99 9.42 -3.08
N LEU A 18 11.26 10.52 -3.21
CA LEU A 18 9.96 10.69 -2.56
C LEU A 18 8.93 9.68 -3.09
N GLY A 19 8.92 9.48 -4.41
CA GLY A 19 8.15 8.42 -5.06
C GLY A 19 8.49 7.07 -4.46
N LEU A 20 9.77 6.72 -4.36
CA LEU A 20 10.24 5.45 -3.82
C LEU A 20 9.78 5.21 -2.38
N GLY A 21 9.88 6.23 -1.52
CA GLY A 21 9.34 6.16 -0.16
C GLY A 21 7.83 5.91 -0.14
N SER A 22 7.07 6.62 -0.97
CA SER A 22 5.62 6.42 -1.07
C SER A 22 5.25 5.03 -1.59
N GLY A 23 5.98 4.54 -2.61
CA GLY A 23 5.84 3.22 -3.17
C GLY A 23 6.12 2.13 -2.15
N TYR A 24 7.19 2.28 -1.36
CA TYR A 24 7.53 1.37 -0.27
C TYR A 24 6.38 1.23 0.73
N VAL A 25 5.79 2.36 1.15
CA VAL A 25 4.65 2.35 2.07
C VAL A 25 3.45 1.64 1.45
N ILE A 26 3.11 1.96 0.19
CA ILE A 26 1.97 1.34 -0.52
C ILE A 26 2.17 -0.16 -0.72
N GLY A 27 3.39 -0.59 -1.06
CA GLY A 27 3.76 -2.00 -1.21
C GLY A 27 3.59 -2.81 0.08
N GLY A 28 3.77 -2.16 1.24
CA GLY A 28 3.63 -2.76 2.57
C GLY A 28 2.20 -2.87 3.10
N LEU A 29 1.19 -2.34 2.40
CA LEU A 29 -0.20 -2.34 2.86
C LEU A 29 -0.86 -3.73 2.78
N LYS A 30 -0.65 -4.57 3.80
CA LYS A 30 -1.15 -5.96 3.85
C LYS A 30 -2.66 -6.10 3.65
N ASP A 31 -3.45 -5.14 4.14
CA ASP A 31 -4.91 -5.14 4.05
C ASP A 31 -5.44 -4.68 2.69
N ALA A 32 -4.63 -3.97 1.90
CA ALA A 32 -5.04 -3.42 0.61
C ALA A 32 -4.90 -4.46 -0.50
N GLY A 33 -5.94 -4.63 -1.31
CA GLY A 33 -5.93 -5.47 -2.49
C GLY A 33 -4.95 -4.97 -3.57
N ARG A 34 -4.59 -5.84 -4.53
CA ARG A 34 -3.65 -5.47 -5.61
C ARG A 34 -4.14 -4.26 -6.42
N LEU A 35 -5.42 -4.23 -6.76
CA LEU A 35 -6.03 -3.13 -7.51
C LEU A 35 -6.04 -1.82 -6.71
N GLU A 36 -6.35 -1.90 -5.41
CA GLU A 36 -6.36 -0.73 -4.53
C GLU A 36 -4.96 -0.11 -4.42
N ARG A 37 -3.92 -0.94 -4.27
CA ARG A 37 -2.54 -0.47 -4.24
C ARG A 37 -2.10 0.18 -5.54
N ILE A 38 -2.50 -0.37 -6.69
CA ILE A 38 -2.20 0.22 -8.01
C ILE A 38 -2.93 1.57 -8.17
N ALA A 39 -4.22 1.63 -7.80
CA ALA A 39 -5.00 2.86 -7.85
C ALA A 39 -4.43 3.94 -6.92
N LEU A 40 -4.09 3.57 -5.68
CA LEU A 40 -3.42 4.45 -4.71
C LEU A 40 -2.07 4.94 -5.24
N GLY A 41 -1.23 4.04 -5.77
CA GLY A 41 0.06 4.39 -6.37
C GLY A 41 -0.08 5.36 -7.54
N GLY A 42 -1.05 5.15 -8.43
CA GLY A 42 -1.36 6.05 -9.54
C GLY A 42 -1.81 7.43 -9.05
N LEU A 43 -2.77 7.48 -8.12
CA LEU A 43 -3.29 8.72 -7.57
C LEU A 43 -2.20 9.52 -6.83
N ILE A 44 -1.43 8.85 -5.97
CA ILE A 44 -0.33 9.46 -5.21
C ILE A 44 0.75 9.97 -6.16
N SER A 45 1.00 9.29 -7.28
CA SER A 45 1.98 9.75 -8.26
C SER A 45 1.57 11.05 -8.97
N ILE A 46 0.29 11.15 -9.35
CA ILE A 46 -0.25 12.38 -9.97
C ILE A 46 -0.21 13.53 -8.96
N VAL A 47 -0.79 13.31 -7.77
CA VAL A 47 -0.86 14.35 -6.74
C VAL A 47 0.53 14.75 -6.25
N GLY A 48 1.40 13.78 -5.99
CA GLY A 48 2.79 14.00 -5.54
C GLY A 48 3.61 14.77 -6.58
N GLY A 49 3.55 14.38 -7.86
CA GLY A 49 4.25 15.07 -8.94
C GLY A 49 3.79 16.52 -9.12
N VAL A 50 2.48 16.78 -9.00
CA VAL A 50 1.92 18.13 -9.03
C VAL A 50 2.35 18.95 -7.81
N LEU A 51 2.28 18.38 -6.61
CA LEU A 51 2.69 19.07 -5.38
C LEU A 51 4.17 19.45 -5.39
N ILE A 52 5.05 18.55 -5.85
CA ILE A 52 6.48 18.87 -5.98
C ILE A 52 6.68 19.97 -7.02
N SER A 53 5.98 19.89 -8.16
CA SER A 53 6.03 20.94 -9.18
C SER A 53 5.56 22.29 -8.62
N LEU A 54 4.49 22.32 -7.83
CA LEU A 54 4.04 23.57 -7.20
C LEU A 54 5.04 24.08 -6.16
N LEU A 55 5.57 23.20 -5.31
CA LEU A 55 6.54 23.55 -4.27
C LEU A 55 7.79 24.19 -4.87
N PHE A 56 8.44 23.53 -5.82
CA PHE A 56 9.69 24.03 -6.39
C PHE A 56 9.47 25.20 -7.37
N GLY A 57 8.29 25.29 -7.99
CA GLY A 57 7.98 26.34 -8.97
C GLY A 57 7.63 27.66 -8.32
N THR A 58 6.88 27.61 -7.22
CA THR A 58 6.44 28.81 -6.50
C THR A 58 7.47 29.30 -5.50
N TYR A 59 8.07 28.41 -4.71
CA TYR A 59 8.95 28.81 -3.60
C TYR A 59 10.40 29.03 -3.99
N LEU A 60 10.91 28.30 -4.97
CA LEU A 60 12.34 28.34 -5.33
C LEU A 60 12.61 29.15 -6.60
N MET A 61 11.56 29.73 -7.22
CA MET A 61 11.61 30.48 -8.48
C MET A 61 12.44 29.79 -9.57
N MET A 62 12.51 28.45 -9.52
CA MET A 62 13.26 27.68 -10.50
C MET A 62 12.44 27.54 -11.77
N ARG A 63 13.11 27.65 -12.92
CA ARG A 63 12.54 27.13 -14.17
C ARG A 63 12.42 25.62 -13.99
N LEU A 64 11.19 25.15 -13.80
CA LEU A 64 10.95 23.75 -13.52
C LEU A 64 10.99 22.88 -14.77
N PRO A 65 11.32 21.58 -14.58
CA PRO A 65 10.92 20.57 -15.52
C PRO A 65 9.41 20.59 -15.70
N PRO A 66 8.90 20.25 -16.91
CA PRO A 66 7.48 20.26 -17.17
C PRO A 66 6.76 19.30 -16.20
N ILE A 67 5.58 19.69 -15.70
CA ILE A 67 4.79 18.93 -14.72
C ILE A 67 4.66 17.43 -15.09
N PRO A 68 4.40 17.04 -16.37
CA PRO A 68 4.38 15.64 -16.76
C PRO A 68 5.67 14.87 -16.44
N LEU A 69 6.84 15.51 -16.55
CA LEU A 69 8.12 14.88 -16.22
C LEU A 69 8.26 14.65 -14.72
N GLN A 70 7.77 15.57 -13.89
CA GLN A 70 7.78 15.39 -12.43
C GLN A 70 6.82 14.28 -11.99
N ILE A 71 5.64 14.21 -12.60
CA ILE A 71 4.71 13.10 -12.38
C ILE A 71 5.37 11.77 -12.78
N ALA A 72 6.04 11.72 -13.95
CA ALA A 72 6.73 10.52 -14.40
C ALA A 72 7.88 10.13 -13.45
N ALA A 73 8.71 11.09 -13.02
CA ALA A 73 9.80 10.85 -12.07
C ALA A 73 9.29 10.29 -10.74
N PHE A 74 8.22 10.89 -10.19
CA PHE A 74 7.58 10.40 -8.98
C PHE A 74 6.96 9.01 -9.18
N ALA A 75 6.29 8.77 -10.31
CA ALA A 75 5.68 7.49 -10.64
C ALA A 75 6.73 6.37 -10.75
N VAL A 76 7.87 6.63 -11.39
CA VAL A 76 9.00 5.68 -11.46
C VAL A 76 9.48 5.31 -10.07
N GLY A 77 9.68 6.30 -9.20
CA GLY A 77 10.01 6.06 -7.80
C GLY A 77 8.95 5.18 -7.12
N THR A 78 7.68 5.56 -7.23
CA THR A 78 6.54 4.86 -6.61
C THR A 78 6.44 3.40 -7.06
N ILE A 79 6.61 3.14 -8.35
CA ILE A 79 6.61 1.79 -8.91
C ILE A 79 7.81 1.00 -8.35
N ALA A 80 9.01 1.57 -8.38
CA ALA A 80 10.21 0.90 -7.88
C ALA A 80 10.11 0.55 -6.39
N GLY A 81 9.66 1.49 -5.56
CA GLY A 81 9.44 1.27 -4.13
C GLY A 81 8.34 0.24 -3.86
N GLY A 82 7.25 0.30 -4.63
CA GLY A 82 6.15 -0.65 -4.54
C GLY A 82 6.57 -2.07 -4.87
N ILE A 83 7.33 -2.27 -5.95
CA ILE A 83 7.87 -3.58 -6.34
C ILE A 83 8.86 -4.08 -5.28
N TRP A 84 9.77 -3.23 -4.81
CA TRP A 84 10.78 -3.60 -3.82
C TRP A 84 10.17 -4.12 -2.53
N HIS A 85 9.07 -3.52 -2.07
CA HIS A 85 8.41 -3.87 -0.81
C HIS A 85 7.05 -4.53 -1.02
N TRP A 86 6.84 -5.21 -2.14
CA TRP A 86 5.53 -5.78 -2.46
C TRP A 86 5.20 -6.96 -1.53
N GLN A 87 4.32 -6.73 -0.56
CA GLN A 87 3.85 -7.79 0.33
C GLN A 87 2.58 -8.43 -0.20
N THR A 88 2.48 -9.77 -0.21
CA THR A 88 1.25 -10.45 -0.63
C THR A 88 0.09 -10.02 0.29
N PRO A 89 -1.06 -9.55 -0.26
CA PRO A 89 -2.22 -9.22 0.56
C PRO A 89 -2.65 -10.43 1.38
N VAL A 90 -2.99 -10.21 2.65
CA VAL A 90 -3.53 -11.29 3.49
C VAL A 90 -4.97 -11.52 3.01
N THR A 91 -5.22 -12.66 2.39
CA THR A 91 -6.59 -13.12 2.15
C THR A 91 -7.23 -13.30 3.52
N ARG A 92 -8.20 -12.44 3.87
CA ARG A 92 -9.04 -12.67 5.04
C ARG A 92 -9.85 -13.91 4.71
N ASP A 93 -9.41 -15.06 5.21
CA ASP A 93 -10.24 -16.26 5.15
C ASP A 93 -11.61 -15.90 5.71
N PRO A 94 -12.71 -16.23 5.01
CA PRO A 94 -14.03 -15.98 5.53
C PRO A 94 -14.10 -16.66 6.88
N LYS A 95 -14.24 -15.88 7.96
CA LYS A 95 -14.42 -16.42 9.30
C LYS A 95 -15.61 -17.35 9.22
N ARG A 96 -15.37 -18.67 9.21
CA ARG A 96 -16.43 -19.66 9.38
C ARG A 96 -16.97 -19.42 10.78
N HIS A 97 -18.07 -18.68 10.86
CA HIS A 97 -18.86 -18.63 12.06
C HIS A 97 -19.45 -20.04 12.18
N ILE A 98 -18.82 -20.87 13.00
CA ILE A 98 -19.43 -22.12 13.42
C ILE A 98 -20.58 -21.66 14.32
N ILE A 99 -21.77 -21.59 13.73
CA ILE A 99 -23.00 -21.50 14.50
C ILE A 99 -23.15 -22.90 15.08
N PHE A 100 -22.88 -23.04 16.37
CA PHE A 100 -23.34 -24.21 17.10
C PHE A 100 -24.86 -24.07 17.16
N GLU A 101 -25.56 -24.83 16.32
CA GLU A 101 -27.00 -25.00 16.46
C GLU A 101 -27.20 -25.81 17.75
N LEU A 102 -27.90 -25.24 18.74
CA LEU A 102 -28.23 -25.85 20.04
C LEU A 102 -29.17 -27.07 19.93
N ASP A 103 -29.42 -27.56 18.71
CA ASP A 103 -30.31 -28.69 18.47
C ASP A 103 -29.64 -30.05 18.79
N ASP A 104 -28.36 -30.05 19.20
CA ASP A 104 -27.58 -31.24 19.56
C ASP A 104 -27.21 -31.31 21.07
N ASP A 105 -27.91 -30.53 21.91
CA ASP A 105 -27.69 -30.52 23.36
C ASP A 105 -27.90 -31.91 23.99
N GLU A 106 -28.81 -32.73 23.45
CA GLU A 106 -29.06 -34.11 23.94
C GLU A 106 -27.90 -35.08 23.65
N GLU A 107 -27.24 -34.97 22.49
CA GLU A 107 -26.11 -35.83 22.14
C GLU A 107 -24.85 -35.43 22.93
N PHE A 108 -24.68 -34.13 23.19
CA PHE A 108 -23.62 -33.61 24.06
C PHE A 108 -23.82 -34.01 25.54
N GLU A 109 -25.06 -33.97 26.05
CA GLU A 109 -25.37 -34.44 27.41
C GLU A 109 -25.13 -35.95 27.56
N ARG A 110 -25.48 -36.75 26.54
CA ARG A 110 -25.22 -38.20 26.54
C ARG A 110 -23.72 -38.53 26.59
N GLU A 111 -22.90 -37.82 25.82
CA GLU A 111 -21.44 -38.03 25.83
C GLU A 111 -20.79 -37.65 27.17
N ILE A 112 -21.32 -36.64 27.87
CA ILE A 112 -20.86 -36.27 29.21
C ILE A 112 -21.23 -37.35 30.23
N GLU A 113 -22.46 -37.86 30.20
CA GLU A 113 -22.92 -38.86 31.16
C GLU A 113 -22.15 -40.19 31.04
N GLU A 114 -21.89 -40.67 29.81
CA GLU A 114 -21.10 -41.88 29.58
C GLU A 114 -19.65 -41.74 30.08
N ALA A 115 -19.05 -40.56 29.95
CA ALA A 115 -17.68 -40.30 30.43
C ALA A 115 -17.56 -40.28 31.96
N PHE A 116 -18.61 -39.83 32.66
CA PHE A 116 -18.63 -39.82 34.13
C PHE A 116 -19.01 -41.17 34.75
N GLU A 117 -19.72 -42.05 34.02
CA GLU A 117 -20.01 -43.40 34.47
C GLU A 117 -18.83 -44.38 34.32
N THR A 118 -17.90 -44.13 33.39
CA THR A 118 -16.73 -45.00 33.18
C THR A 118 -15.62 -44.84 34.23
N GLU A 119 -15.72 -43.86 35.14
CA GLU A 119 -14.76 -43.61 36.24
C GLU A 119 -15.13 -44.29 37.58
N LYS A 120 -16.17 -45.14 37.63
CA LYS A 120 -16.51 -45.97 38.81
C LYS A 120 -16.14 -47.44 38.63
#